data_AF-A0A6I1HAP3-F1
#
_entry.id   AF-A0A6I1HAP3-F1
#
_cell.length_a   1.000
_cell.length_b   1.000
_cell.length_c   1.000
_cell.angle_alpha   90.00
_cell.angle_beta   90.00
_cell.angle_gamma   90.00
#
_symmetry.space_group_name_H-M   'P 1'
#
loop_
_entity.id
_entity.type
_entity.pdbx_description
1 polymer ?
#
loop_
_entity_poly.entity_id
_entity_poly.type
_entity_poly.pdbx_seq_one_letter_code
_entity_poly.pdbx_strand_id
1 'polypeptide(L)'
;MCTIPPKGGSAIDQGKRPLWSDEGNYSAHLSWSYRRWAWEFLRRNPAYQKACNIVGPRRKHVSLEFGRVNLKPFKAVYGEDDNFRYWLPELITDTDSCHLDEGEEVHYHLKNGQVAIVFDLSRTVGGGLAAINSMLSHAKMRLFKELEEYDKSFNGKGREAPQIKKPRRDKLLQRLRICDAIHMDATDEEIILNFYPFSCSENKLPTGVELARVVRLIKEDKKAAKELMEGGYLALVPLDYRQDKSSRKKAQSAIGD
;
A
#
# COMPACT_ATOMS: atom_id res chain seq x y z
N MET A 1 -36.29 -1.30 -22.89
CA MET A 1 -35.04 -0.73 -22.35
C MET A 1 -35.41 0.28 -21.29
N CYS A 2 -35.29 -0.04 -19.99
CA CYS A 2 -35.53 0.90 -18.90
C CYS A 2 -34.18 1.33 -18.32
N THR A 3 -33.71 2.50 -18.73
CA THR A 3 -32.61 3.20 -18.08
C THR A 3 -33.13 3.87 -16.82
N ILE A 4 -32.71 3.38 -15.66
CA ILE A 4 -32.90 4.10 -14.39
C ILE A 4 -31.89 5.25 -14.40
N PRO A 5 -32.32 6.53 -14.39
CA PRO A 5 -31.38 7.64 -14.40
C PRO A 5 -30.77 7.79 -13.00
N PRO A 6 -29.44 7.89 -12.86
CA PRO A 6 -28.84 8.32 -11.61
C PRO A 6 -29.26 9.77 -11.36
N LYS A 7 -29.91 10.02 -10.21
CA LYS A 7 -30.24 11.37 -9.75
C LYS A 7 -28.96 12.20 -9.62
N GLY A 8 -29.03 13.41 -10.18
CA GLY A 8 -27.90 14.28 -10.44
C GLY A 8 -27.12 14.77 -9.23
N GLY A 9 -25.96 15.35 -9.52
CA GLY A 9 -25.11 16.02 -8.54
C GLY A 9 -23.69 16.25 -9.03
N SER A 10 -23.54 17.08 -10.07
CA SER A 10 -22.26 17.70 -10.44
C SER A 10 -21.81 18.66 -9.34
N ALA A 11 -21.01 18.16 -8.41
CA ALA A 11 -19.98 18.89 -7.66
C ALA A 11 -19.14 17.83 -6.93
N ILE A 12 -17.85 17.74 -7.27
CA ILE A 12 -16.90 16.89 -6.55
C ILE A 12 -16.73 17.50 -5.15
N ASP A 13 -17.58 17.07 -4.22
CA ASP A 13 -17.44 17.38 -2.80
C ASP A 13 -16.11 16.74 -2.33
N GLN A 14 -15.09 17.57 -2.12
CA GLN A 14 -13.68 17.17 -1.96
C GLN A 14 -13.41 16.33 -0.69
N GLY A 15 -14.44 16.04 0.12
CA GLY A 15 -14.40 15.13 1.26
C GLY A 15 -15.23 13.84 1.10
N LYS A 16 -16.09 13.75 0.08
CA LYS A 16 -17.01 12.62 -0.10
C LYS A 16 -16.38 11.57 -1.02
N ARG A 17 -16.53 10.29 -0.67
CA ARG A 17 -16.04 9.20 -1.52
C ARG A 17 -16.78 9.25 -2.86
N PRO A 18 -16.10 9.01 -4.00
CA PRO A 18 -16.77 9.01 -5.29
C PRO A 18 -17.78 7.87 -5.39
N LEU A 19 -18.74 8.00 -6.31
CA LEU A 19 -19.72 6.93 -6.56
C LEU A 19 -19.00 5.74 -7.19
N TRP A 20 -18.99 4.60 -6.49
CA TRP A 20 -18.22 3.43 -6.86
C TRP A 20 -18.66 2.76 -8.17
N SER A 21 -19.94 2.90 -8.55
CA SER A 21 -20.50 2.33 -9.79
C SER A 21 -20.09 3.08 -11.04
N ASP A 22 -19.68 4.35 -10.92
CA ASP A 22 -19.28 5.19 -12.04
C ASP A 22 -17.75 5.34 -12.09
N GLU A 23 -17.14 4.72 -13.10
CA GLU A 23 -15.70 4.77 -13.34
C GLU A 23 -15.20 6.18 -13.72
N GLY A 24 -16.06 7.01 -14.31
CA GLY A 24 -15.73 8.37 -14.73
C GLY A 24 -15.27 9.26 -13.56
N ASN A 25 -15.80 9.00 -12.37
CA ASN A 25 -15.39 9.66 -11.13
C ASN A 25 -13.93 9.38 -10.71
N TYR A 26 -13.29 8.40 -11.35
CA TYR A 26 -11.91 8.02 -11.13
C TYR A 26 -11.05 8.29 -12.37
N SER A 27 -11.51 9.05 -13.37
CA SER A 27 -10.80 9.29 -14.65
C SER A 27 -9.34 9.71 -14.51
N ALA A 28 -8.98 10.45 -13.46
CA ALA A 28 -7.60 10.84 -13.16
C ALA A 28 -6.67 9.65 -12.82
N HIS A 29 -7.19 8.46 -12.52
CA HIS A 29 -6.41 7.31 -12.05
C HIS A 29 -5.31 6.85 -13.01
N LEU A 30 -5.48 7.12 -14.31
CA LEU A 30 -4.51 6.79 -15.35
C LEU A 30 -3.18 7.51 -15.16
N SER A 31 -3.20 8.72 -14.59
CA SER A 31 -2.00 9.53 -14.34
C SER A 31 -1.45 9.40 -12.91
N TRP A 32 -2.09 8.60 -12.05
CA TRP A 32 -1.66 8.48 -10.66
C TRP A 32 -0.34 7.73 -10.53
N SER A 33 0.57 8.31 -9.74
CA SER A 33 1.74 7.63 -9.21
C SER A 33 1.31 6.52 -8.24
N TYR A 34 2.18 5.54 -7.98
CA TYR A 34 1.87 4.49 -7.00
C TYR A 34 1.77 5.02 -5.58
N ARG A 35 2.46 6.11 -5.23
CA ARG A 35 2.27 6.85 -3.98
C ARG A 35 0.89 7.50 -3.90
N ARG A 36 0.37 8.01 -5.03
CA ARG A 36 -1.01 8.50 -5.07
C ARG A 36 -2.00 7.37 -4.89
N TRP A 37 -1.80 6.22 -5.53
CA TRP A 37 -2.59 5.01 -5.25
C TRP A 37 -2.54 4.66 -3.76
N ALA A 38 -1.35 4.67 -3.16
CA ALA A 38 -1.18 4.37 -1.75
C ALA A 38 -1.98 5.32 -0.85
N TRP A 39 -1.96 6.62 -1.18
CA TRP A 39 -2.75 7.63 -0.49
C TRP A 39 -4.25 7.36 -0.62
N GLU A 40 -4.73 7.05 -1.82
CA GLU A 40 -6.15 6.81 -2.08
C GLU A 40 -6.69 5.61 -1.29
N PHE A 41 -5.89 4.54 -1.12
CA PHE A 41 -6.25 3.44 -0.22
C PHE A 41 -6.19 3.84 1.25
N LEU A 42 -5.11 4.50 1.69
CA LEU A 42 -4.94 4.92 3.08
C LEU A 42 -6.08 5.85 3.54
N ARG A 43 -6.45 6.86 2.73
CA ARG A 43 -7.52 7.80 3.12
C ARG A 43 -8.90 7.15 3.27
N ARG A 44 -9.09 5.93 2.77
CA ARG A 44 -10.31 5.12 2.90
C ARG A 44 -10.29 4.18 4.11
N ASN A 45 -9.14 4.01 4.76
CA ASN A 45 -8.98 3.19 5.95
C ASN A 45 -9.71 3.80 7.16
N PRO A 46 -10.72 3.13 7.75
CA PRO A 46 -11.47 3.65 8.90
C PRO A 46 -10.59 3.92 10.13
N ALA A 47 -9.58 3.08 10.39
CA ALA A 47 -8.64 3.28 11.49
C ALA A 47 -7.80 4.55 11.27
N TYR A 48 -7.34 4.79 10.04
CA TYR A 48 -6.63 6.04 9.70
C TYR A 48 -7.54 7.27 9.85
N GLN A 49 -8.79 7.18 9.38
CA GLN A 49 -9.77 8.27 9.52
C GLN A 49 -10.03 8.60 11.00
N LYS A 50 -10.21 7.58 11.83
CA LYS A 50 -10.36 7.73 13.29
C LYS A 50 -9.11 8.36 13.90
N ALA A 51 -7.93 7.87 13.52
CA ALA A 51 -6.66 8.35 14.05
C ALA A 51 -6.36 9.81 13.65
N CYS A 52 -6.78 10.23 12.45
CA CYS A 52 -6.71 11.63 12.00
C CYS A 52 -7.51 12.60 12.89
N ASN A 53 -8.58 12.12 13.54
CA ASN A 53 -9.44 12.94 14.39
C ASN A 53 -8.94 13.01 15.85
N ILE A 54 -7.89 12.27 16.22
CA ILE A 54 -7.33 12.31 17.57
C ILE A 54 -6.60 13.64 17.79
N VAL A 55 -6.97 14.33 18.86
CA VAL A 55 -6.32 15.56 19.33
C VAL A 55 -5.37 15.23 20.49
N GLY A 56 -4.20 15.86 20.54
CA GLY A 56 -3.26 15.74 21.66
C GLY A 56 -1.85 15.25 21.28
N PRO A 57 -0.96 15.05 22.26
CA PRO A 57 0.47 14.76 22.05
C PRO A 57 0.73 13.43 21.34
N ARG A 58 -0.19 12.46 21.43
CA ARG A 58 -0.09 11.17 20.70
C ARG A 58 -0.17 11.34 19.18
N ARG A 59 -0.71 12.46 18.68
CA ARG A 59 -0.89 12.74 17.24
C ARG A 59 0.42 12.66 16.43
N LYS A 60 1.57 12.97 17.05
CA LYS A 60 2.88 12.88 16.39
C LYS A 60 3.31 11.45 16.04
N HIS A 61 2.87 10.45 16.82
CA HIS A 61 3.24 9.05 16.59
C HIS A 61 2.26 8.33 15.66
N VAL A 62 1.01 8.81 15.60
CA VAL A 62 -0.05 8.24 14.75
C VAL A 62 0.37 8.16 13.28
N SER A 63 1.10 9.14 12.75
CA SER A 63 1.51 9.07 11.32
C SER A 63 2.43 7.90 11.02
N LEU A 64 3.28 7.51 11.98
CA LEU A 64 4.25 6.42 11.82
C LEU A 64 3.55 5.07 11.69
N GLU A 65 2.44 4.85 12.43
CA GLU A 65 1.62 3.63 12.35
C GLU A 65 1.06 3.37 10.94
N PHE A 66 0.84 4.43 10.16
CA PHE A 66 0.33 4.35 8.79
C PHE A 66 1.42 4.62 7.74
N GLY A 67 2.70 4.44 8.12
CA GLY A 67 3.86 4.61 7.25
C GLY A 67 3.96 6.00 6.64
N ARG A 68 3.56 7.04 7.37
CA ARG A 68 3.73 8.45 6.97
C ARG A 68 4.66 9.22 7.90
N VAL A 69 5.44 10.13 7.32
CA VAL A 69 6.31 11.05 8.08
C VAL A 69 5.47 12.05 8.87
N ASN A 70 4.44 12.61 8.24
CA ASN A 70 3.53 13.57 8.84
C ASN A 70 2.08 13.12 8.64
N LEU A 71 1.26 13.36 9.65
CA LEU A 71 -0.17 13.05 9.61
C LEU A 71 -0.86 13.99 8.62
N LYS A 72 -1.46 13.41 7.58
CA LYS A 72 -2.21 14.15 6.58
C LYS A 72 -3.71 13.95 6.79
N PRO A 73 -4.53 15.00 6.89
CA PRO A 73 -5.97 14.84 7.03
C PRO A 73 -6.52 13.95 5.91
N PHE A 74 -7.30 12.92 6.27
CA PHE A 74 -7.81 11.95 5.30
C PHE A 74 -8.69 12.58 4.20
N LYS A 75 -9.25 13.78 4.42
CA LYS A 75 -10.00 14.53 3.39
C LYS A 75 -9.09 15.27 2.40
N ALA A 76 -7.83 15.53 2.74
CA ALA A 76 -6.92 16.32 1.92
C ALA A 76 -6.56 15.67 0.57
N VAL A 77 -6.53 16.45 -0.50
CA VAL A 77 -6.16 15.99 -1.84
C VAL A 77 -4.68 15.62 -1.91
N TYR A 78 -4.31 14.66 -2.76
CA TYR A 78 -2.90 14.35 -3.04
C TYR A 78 -2.24 15.49 -3.83
N GLY A 79 -1.26 16.17 -3.24
CA GLY A 79 -0.53 17.29 -3.85
C GLY A 79 0.84 16.88 -4.38
N GLU A 80 1.52 17.80 -5.07
CA GLU A 80 2.85 17.54 -5.64
C GLU A 80 3.91 17.26 -4.57
N ASP A 81 3.84 17.96 -3.43
CA ASP A 81 4.75 17.75 -2.30
C ASP A 81 4.65 16.34 -1.69
N ASP A 82 3.50 15.67 -1.84
CA ASP A 82 3.30 14.30 -1.37
C ASP A 82 4.18 13.28 -2.10
N ASN A 83 4.72 13.65 -3.28
CA ASN A 83 5.59 12.78 -4.05
C ASN A 83 6.96 12.62 -3.39
N PHE A 84 7.43 13.54 -2.55
CA PHE A 84 8.84 13.53 -2.12
C PHE A 84 9.06 13.30 -0.63
N ARG A 85 8.08 13.57 0.25
CA ARG A 85 8.39 13.81 1.68
C ARG A 85 7.52 13.09 2.71
N TYR A 86 6.58 12.24 2.32
CA TYR A 86 5.51 11.84 3.24
C TYR A 86 5.37 10.36 3.54
N TRP A 87 6.11 9.48 2.88
CA TRP A 87 5.98 8.04 3.08
C TRP A 87 7.23 7.45 3.72
N LEU A 88 7.03 6.50 4.63
CA LEU A 88 8.04 5.66 5.27
C LEU A 88 7.90 4.21 4.76
N PRO A 89 8.05 3.93 3.46
CA PRO A 89 7.83 2.59 2.93
C PRO A 89 8.96 1.60 3.24
N GLU A 90 10.04 2.09 3.87
CA GLU A 90 11.18 1.32 4.35
C GLU A 90 10.91 0.76 5.76
N LEU A 91 9.62 0.52 6.08
CA LEU A 91 9.20 0.14 7.41
C LEU A 91 9.64 -1.30 7.73
N ILE A 92 10.01 -1.51 8.98
CA ILE A 92 10.30 -2.81 9.56
C ILE A 92 9.03 -3.67 9.43
N THR A 93 9.12 -4.78 8.70
CA THR A 93 7.96 -5.62 8.37
C THR A 93 7.47 -6.47 9.54
N ASP A 94 8.35 -6.70 10.51
CA ASP A 94 8.07 -7.54 11.67
C ASP A 94 8.96 -7.12 12.84
N THR A 95 8.40 -7.11 14.05
CA THR A 95 9.13 -6.78 15.28
C THR A 95 8.70 -7.75 16.37
N ASP A 96 9.67 -8.36 17.03
CA ASP A 96 9.44 -9.21 18.18
C ASP A 96 10.12 -8.60 19.41
N SER A 97 9.54 -8.82 20.59
CA SER A 97 10.05 -8.30 21.86
C SER A 97 9.78 -9.32 22.96
N CYS A 98 10.87 -9.89 23.50
CA CYS A 98 10.78 -10.79 24.64
C CYS A 98 10.60 -9.97 25.94
N HIS A 99 9.55 -10.29 26.68
CA HIS A 99 9.20 -9.63 27.96
C HIS A 99 9.26 -10.59 29.16
N LEU A 100 9.72 -11.83 28.96
CA LEU A 100 9.75 -12.87 29.99
C LEU A 100 11.15 -12.97 30.62
N ASP A 101 11.19 -13.27 31.92
CA ASP A 101 12.43 -13.43 32.70
C ASP A 101 13.16 -14.75 32.37
N GLU A 102 12.44 -15.74 31.81
CA GLU A 102 12.99 -17.00 31.32
C GLU A 102 13.01 -17.01 29.78
N GLY A 103 14.19 -17.28 29.21
CA GLY A 103 14.46 -17.09 27.79
C GLY A 103 13.76 -18.10 26.89
N GLU A 104 12.82 -17.62 26.07
CA GLU A 104 12.35 -18.36 24.89
C GLU A 104 13.34 -18.18 23.74
N GLU A 105 13.74 -19.28 23.12
CA GLU A 105 14.54 -19.25 21.89
C GLU A 105 13.63 -19.03 20.68
N VAL A 106 13.91 -17.98 19.91
CA VAL A 106 13.17 -17.66 18.68
C VAL A 106 14.03 -17.96 17.46
N HIS A 107 13.55 -18.85 16.60
CA HIS A 107 14.22 -19.19 15.35
C HIS A 107 13.61 -18.42 14.17
N TYR A 108 14.46 -17.71 13.41
CA TYR A 108 14.07 -17.04 12.17
C TYR A 108 14.67 -17.72 10.94
N HIS A 109 13.82 -18.05 9.97
CA HIS A 109 14.26 -18.52 8.66
C HIS A 109 14.34 -17.35 7.67
N LEU A 110 15.55 -16.85 7.42
CA LEU A 110 15.80 -15.74 6.49
C LEU A 110 16.01 -16.25 5.06
N LYS A 111 15.41 -15.56 4.09
CA LYS A 111 15.68 -15.73 2.66
C LYS A 111 16.80 -14.80 2.22
N ASN A 112 17.39 -15.08 1.06
CA ASN A 112 18.41 -14.22 0.47
C ASN A 112 17.88 -12.77 0.30
N GLY A 113 18.61 -11.79 0.82
CA GLY A 113 18.22 -10.37 0.86
C GLY A 113 17.35 -9.97 2.06
N GLN A 114 17.11 -10.87 3.02
CA GLN A 114 16.48 -10.54 4.30
C GLN A 114 17.53 -10.47 5.42
N VAL A 115 17.30 -9.57 6.37
CA VAL A 115 18.18 -9.36 7.54
C VAL A 115 17.33 -9.41 8.80
N ALA A 116 17.78 -10.17 9.81
CA ALA A 116 17.31 -10.05 11.18
C ALA A 116 18.28 -9.17 11.97
N ILE A 117 17.75 -8.22 12.75
CA ILE A 117 18.53 -7.34 13.62
C ILE A 117 18.01 -7.52 15.03
N VAL A 118 18.87 -8.02 15.92
CA VAL A 118 18.55 -8.25 17.33
C VAL A 118 19.22 -7.16 18.17
N PHE A 119 18.43 -6.47 18.99
CA PHE A 119 18.94 -5.49 19.95
C PHE A 119 18.85 -6.07 21.37
N ASP A 120 19.99 -6.40 21.96
CA ASP A 120 20.06 -6.82 23.36
C ASP A 120 20.00 -5.59 24.28
N LEU A 121 18.81 -5.31 24.80
CA LEU A 121 18.57 -4.15 25.65
C LEU A 121 19.18 -4.29 27.05
N SER A 122 19.48 -5.51 27.53
CA SER A 122 20.08 -5.71 28.86
C SER A 122 21.45 -5.02 28.97
N ARG A 123 22.21 -5.01 27.87
CA ARG A 123 23.52 -4.36 27.76
C ARG A 123 23.44 -2.85 27.60
N THR A 124 22.26 -2.32 27.35
CA THR A 124 22.07 -0.87 27.16
C THR A 124 21.73 -0.13 28.45
N VAL A 125 21.36 -0.84 29.51
CA VAL A 125 20.91 -0.23 30.78
C VAL A 125 21.97 0.72 31.36
N GLY A 126 23.25 0.35 31.32
CA GLY A 126 24.34 1.21 31.82
C GLY A 126 24.74 2.35 30.86
N GLY A 127 24.53 2.18 29.55
CA GLY A 127 24.93 3.16 28.52
C GLY A 127 23.81 4.10 28.07
N GLY A 128 22.57 3.81 28.45
CA GLY A 128 21.38 4.60 28.12
C GLY A 128 21.18 4.83 26.61
N LEU A 129 20.66 6.00 26.26
CA LEU A 129 20.35 6.38 24.87
C LEU A 129 21.57 6.37 23.94
N ALA A 130 22.77 6.65 24.46
CA ALA A 130 23.99 6.64 23.65
C ALA A 130 24.31 5.23 23.12
N ALA A 131 24.10 4.20 23.95
CA ALA A 131 24.26 2.80 23.53
C ALA A 131 23.25 2.42 22.44
N ILE A 132 21.98 2.81 22.59
CA ILE A 132 20.93 2.57 21.59
C ILE A 132 21.29 3.20 20.24
N ASN A 133 21.70 4.47 20.24
CA ASN A 133 22.10 5.17 19.01
C ASN A 133 23.30 4.50 18.33
N SER A 134 24.27 4.03 19.12
CA SER A 134 25.42 3.27 18.61
C SER A 134 24.98 1.97 17.94
N MET A 135 24.09 1.20 18.58
CA MET A 135 23.54 -0.03 18.01
C MET A 135 22.77 0.23 16.70
N LEU A 136 21.92 1.27 16.65
CA LEU A 136 21.20 1.66 15.44
C LEU A 136 22.14 2.07 14.31
N SER A 137 23.21 2.80 14.62
CA SER A 137 24.23 3.18 13.64
C SER A 137 24.94 1.95 13.06
N HIS A 138 25.32 1.00 13.92
CA HIS A 138 25.93 -0.26 13.48
C HIS A 138 24.95 -1.12 12.67
N ALA A 139 23.70 -1.24 13.10
CA ALA A 139 22.63 -1.93 12.39
C ALA A 139 22.42 -1.35 10.98
N LYS A 140 22.37 -0.01 10.86
CA LYS A 140 22.28 0.70 9.59
C LYS A 140 23.46 0.36 8.67
N MET A 141 24.69 0.41 9.20
CA MET A 141 25.89 0.05 8.43
C MET A 141 25.84 -1.41 7.95
N ARG A 142 25.40 -2.35 8.79
CA ARG A 142 25.24 -3.76 8.42
C ARG A 142 24.17 -3.97 7.34
N LEU A 143 23.05 -3.28 7.46
CA LEU A 143 21.97 -3.32 6.46
C LEU A 143 22.44 -2.80 5.10
N PHE A 144 23.21 -1.71 5.07
CA PHE A 144 23.79 -1.21 3.82
C PHE A 144 24.81 -2.18 3.22
N LYS A 145 25.68 -2.74 4.06
CA LYS A 145 26.65 -3.74 3.61
C LYS A 145 25.96 -4.96 3.01
N GLU A 146 24.91 -5.48 3.67
CA GLU A 146 24.14 -6.60 3.15
C GLU A 146 23.42 -6.24 1.85
N LEU A 147 22.88 -5.02 1.75
CA LEU A 147 22.28 -4.54 0.50
C LEU A 147 23.31 -4.50 -0.64
N GLU A 148 24.53 -4.03 -0.38
CA GLU A 148 25.61 -4.05 -1.37
C GLU A 148 26.04 -5.47 -1.74
N GLU A 149 26.16 -6.38 -0.77
CA GLU A 149 26.52 -7.78 -1.01
C GLU A 149 25.41 -8.50 -1.79
N TYR A 150 24.16 -8.24 -1.44
CA TYR A 150 23.00 -8.69 -2.19
C TYR A 150 23.07 -8.19 -3.63
N ASP A 151 23.24 -6.89 -3.86
CA ASP A 151 23.35 -6.29 -5.19
C ASP A 151 24.53 -6.86 -6.00
N LYS A 152 25.69 -7.09 -5.38
CA LYS A 152 26.85 -7.73 -6.04
C LYS A 152 26.55 -9.18 -6.42
N SER A 153 25.98 -9.95 -5.50
CA SER A 153 25.59 -11.35 -5.74
C SER A 153 24.51 -11.46 -6.83
N PHE A 154 23.68 -10.41 -6.94
CA PHE A 154 22.60 -10.31 -7.89
C PHE A 154 23.13 -9.98 -9.29
N ASN A 155 23.95 -8.92 -9.41
CA ASN A 155 24.53 -8.46 -10.67
C ASN A 155 25.61 -9.41 -11.22
N GLY A 156 26.41 -10.04 -10.36
CA GLY A 156 27.50 -10.95 -10.75
C GLY A 156 27.03 -12.27 -11.36
N LYS A 157 25.74 -12.62 -11.19
CA LYS A 157 25.16 -13.85 -11.75
C LYS A 157 24.45 -13.63 -13.09
N GLY A 158 24.54 -12.43 -13.68
CA GLY A 158 23.77 -12.06 -14.86
C GLY A 158 22.26 -12.20 -14.67
N ARG A 159 21.79 -12.27 -13.42
CA ARG A 159 20.37 -12.37 -13.10
C ARG A 159 19.78 -10.99 -13.36
N GLU A 160 18.71 -10.93 -14.15
CA GLU A 160 17.94 -9.69 -14.25
C GLU A 160 17.37 -9.33 -12.88
N ALA A 161 17.50 -8.06 -12.48
CA ALA A 161 16.92 -7.54 -11.22
C ALA A 161 15.52 -8.14 -11.06
N PRO A 162 15.16 -8.67 -9.86
CA PRO A 162 13.91 -9.39 -9.74
C PRO A 162 12.82 -8.43 -10.19
N GLN A 163 12.15 -8.80 -11.29
CA GLN A 163 11.17 -7.91 -11.89
C GLN A 163 10.04 -7.81 -10.89
N ILE A 164 10.00 -6.69 -10.16
CA ILE A 164 8.91 -6.43 -9.25
C ILE A 164 7.67 -6.40 -10.11
N LYS A 165 6.81 -7.41 -9.92
CA LYS A 165 5.53 -7.51 -10.61
C LYS A 165 4.69 -6.33 -10.16
N LYS A 166 4.66 -5.31 -11.00
CA LYS A 166 3.84 -4.14 -10.78
C LYS A 166 2.38 -4.59 -10.73
N PRO A 167 1.60 -4.17 -9.72
CA PRO A 167 0.17 -4.41 -9.74
C PRO A 167 -0.42 -3.70 -10.95
N ARG A 168 -1.33 -4.39 -11.63
CA ARG A 168 -2.03 -3.83 -12.79
C ARG A 168 -2.96 -2.70 -12.31
N ARG A 169 -2.94 -1.56 -13.01
CA ARG A 169 -3.65 -0.35 -12.57
C ARG A 169 -5.17 -0.49 -12.64
N ASP A 170 -5.69 -1.21 -13.62
CA ASP A 170 -7.08 -1.64 -13.73
C ASP A 170 -7.54 -2.39 -12.46
N LYS A 171 -6.69 -3.31 -11.96
CA LYS A 171 -6.98 -4.03 -10.71
C LYS A 171 -6.92 -3.15 -9.47
N LEU A 172 -6.02 -2.16 -9.43
CA LEU A 172 -6.01 -1.18 -8.34
C LEU A 172 -7.28 -0.33 -8.36
N LEU A 173 -7.72 0.12 -9.54
CA LEU A 173 -8.96 0.87 -9.69
C LEU A 173 -10.16 0.04 -9.23
N GLN A 174 -10.30 -1.19 -9.73
CA GLN A 174 -11.37 -2.11 -9.36
C GLN A 174 -11.44 -2.28 -7.83
N ARG A 175 -10.30 -2.53 -7.18
CA ARG A 175 -10.23 -2.71 -5.72
C ARG A 175 -10.54 -1.43 -4.95
N LEU A 176 -10.09 -0.27 -5.44
CA LEU A 176 -10.43 1.02 -4.83
C LEU A 176 -11.93 1.29 -4.89
N ARG A 177 -12.55 1.03 -6.04
CA ARG A 177 -14.02 1.14 -6.20
C ARG A 177 -14.75 0.13 -5.32
N ILE A 178 -14.23 -1.08 -5.15
CA ILE A 178 -14.78 -2.07 -4.19
C ILE A 178 -14.69 -1.55 -2.74
N CYS A 179 -13.59 -0.88 -2.33
CA CYS A 179 -13.53 -0.23 -1.02
C CYS A 179 -14.65 0.81 -0.83
N ASP A 180 -14.95 1.58 -1.90
CA ASP A 180 -16.00 2.59 -1.88
C ASP A 180 -17.40 1.94 -1.88
N ALA A 181 -17.59 0.83 -2.60
CA ALA A 181 -18.81 0.03 -2.58
C ALA A 181 -19.10 -0.57 -1.19
N ILE A 182 -18.09 -1.15 -0.54
CA ILE A 182 -18.20 -1.69 0.82
C ILE A 182 -18.58 -0.58 1.82
N HIS A 183 -18.01 0.62 1.67
CA HIS A 183 -18.34 1.74 2.54
C HIS A 183 -19.78 2.27 2.36
N MET A 184 -20.34 2.08 1.17
CA MET A 184 -21.73 2.44 0.86
C MET A 184 -22.69 1.26 1.06
N ASP A 185 -22.27 0.21 1.77
CA ASP A 185 -23.05 -1.00 2.07
C ASP A 185 -23.64 -1.68 0.82
N ALA A 186 -22.94 -1.61 -0.32
CA ALA A 186 -23.35 -2.26 -1.55
C ALA A 186 -23.37 -3.79 -1.41
N THR A 187 -24.42 -4.40 -1.95
CA THR A 187 -24.61 -5.85 -1.97
C THR A 187 -23.61 -6.53 -2.92
N ASP A 188 -23.37 -7.83 -2.71
CA ASP A 188 -22.56 -8.62 -3.65
C ASP A 188 -23.15 -8.58 -5.07
N GLU A 189 -24.48 -8.61 -5.18
CA GLU A 189 -25.20 -8.57 -6.47
C GLU A 189 -24.94 -7.27 -7.23
N GLU A 190 -25.03 -6.12 -6.55
CA GLU A 190 -24.73 -4.82 -7.16
C GLU A 190 -23.27 -4.75 -7.63
N ILE A 191 -22.33 -5.29 -6.85
CA ILE A 191 -20.92 -5.36 -7.21
C ILE A 191 -20.72 -6.30 -8.42
N ILE A 192 -21.39 -7.45 -8.47
CA ILE A 192 -21.36 -8.36 -9.63
C ILE A 192 -21.74 -7.62 -10.91
N LEU A 193 -22.91 -6.98 -10.90
CA LEU A 193 -23.48 -6.33 -12.07
C LEU A 193 -22.60 -5.19 -12.60
N ASN A 194 -21.89 -4.49 -11.72
CA ASN A 194 -21.06 -3.34 -12.10
C ASN A 194 -19.63 -3.73 -12.53
N PHE A 195 -19.02 -4.75 -11.92
CA PHE A 195 -17.61 -5.09 -12.16
C PHE A 195 -17.37 -6.31 -13.05
N TYR A 196 -18.38 -7.16 -13.21
CA TYR A 196 -18.28 -8.39 -14.01
C TYR A 196 -19.43 -8.46 -15.04
N PRO A 197 -19.61 -7.42 -15.88
CA PRO A 197 -20.73 -7.36 -16.82
C PRO A 197 -20.66 -8.47 -17.87
N PHE A 198 -19.46 -8.96 -18.21
CA PHE A 198 -19.27 -10.07 -19.15
C PHE A 198 -19.83 -11.41 -18.65
N SER A 199 -20.04 -11.55 -17.34
CA SER A 199 -20.66 -12.72 -16.73
C SER A 199 -22.19 -12.58 -16.59
N CYS A 200 -22.75 -11.42 -16.94
CA CYS A 200 -24.16 -11.10 -16.77
C CYS A 200 -24.85 -10.98 -18.13
N SER A 201 -25.92 -11.74 -18.37
CA SER A 201 -26.79 -11.55 -19.53
C SER A 201 -27.88 -10.54 -19.19
N GLU A 202 -27.98 -9.43 -19.94
CA GLU A 202 -29.06 -8.44 -19.81
C GLU A 202 -29.28 -7.90 -18.39
N ASN A 203 -28.19 -7.57 -17.65
CA ASN A 203 -28.24 -7.13 -16.25
C ASN A 203 -28.86 -8.13 -15.26
N LYS A 204 -28.97 -9.41 -15.63
CA LYS A 204 -29.34 -10.48 -14.71
C LYS A 204 -28.09 -11.12 -14.14
N LEU A 205 -28.17 -11.53 -12.88
CA LEU A 205 -27.08 -12.27 -12.25
C LEU A 205 -26.84 -13.58 -13.00
N PRO A 206 -25.58 -14.02 -13.12
CA PRO A 206 -25.28 -15.37 -13.55
C PRO A 206 -25.96 -16.38 -12.62
N THR A 207 -26.16 -17.60 -13.11
CA THR A 207 -26.74 -18.69 -12.33
C THR A 207 -25.80 -19.89 -12.27
N GLY A 208 -26.03 -20.79 -11.31
CA GLY A 208 -25.29 -22.05 -11.18
C GLY A 208 -23.78 -21.86 -11.01
N VAL A 209 -23.00 -22.55 -11.85
CA VAL A 209 -21.52 -22.59 -11.77
C VAL A 209 -20.89 -21.22 -12.01
N GLU A 210 -21.48 -20.42 -12.91
CA GLU A 210 -20.94 -19.09 -13.21
C GLU A 210 -21.12 -18.13 -12.04
N LEU A 211 -22.27 -18.18 -11.35
CA LEU A 211 -22.48 -17.40 -10.13
C LEU A 211 -21.46 -17.75 -9.06
N ALA A 212 -21.25 -19.04 -8.81
CA ALA A 212 -20.27 -19.50 -7.83
C ALA A 212 -18.85 -19.00 -8.16
N ARG A 213 -18.49 -18.99 -9.45
CA ARG A 213 -17.20 -18.45 -9.93
C ARG A 213 -17.08 -16.95 -9.65
N VAL A 214 -18.07 -16.15 -10.01
CA VAL A 214 -18.04 -14.70 -9.82
C VAL A 214 -18.06 -14.33 -8.33
N VAL A 215 -18.87 -15.01 -7.52
CA VAL A 215 -18.90 -14.82 -6.06
C VAL A 215 -17.52 -15.07 -5.45
N ARG A 216 -16.83 -16.12 -5.88
CA ARG A 216 -15.45 -16.38 -5.44
C ARG A 216 -14.50 -15.24 -5.83
N LEU A 217 -14.57 -14.78 -7.07
CA LEU A 217 -13.73 -13.66 -7.55
C LEU A 217 -13.97 -12.38 -6.74
N ILE A 218 -15.23 -12.06 -6.44
CA ILE A 218 -15.58 -10.90 -5.61
C ILE A 218 -15.06 -11.06 -4.19
N LYS A 219 -15.17 -12.24 -3.60
CA LYS A 219 -14.62 -12.50 -2.27
C LYS A 219 -13.11 -12.26 -2.23
N GLU A 220 -12.39 -12.72 -3.25
CA GLU A 220 -10.95 -12.51 -3.42
C GLU A 220 -10.63 -11.02 -3.62
N ASP A 221 -11.35 -10.30 -4.48
CA ASP A 221 -11.14 -8.88 -4.74
C ASP A 221 -11.53 -8.00 -3.53
N LYS A 222 -12.58 -8.34 -2.79
CA LYS A 222 -12.95 -7.70 -1.50
C LYS A 222 -11.86 -7.89 -0.45
N LYS A 223 -11.30 -9.10 -0.35
CA LYS A 223 -10.18 -9.37 0.56
C LYS A 223 -8.96 -8.54 0.19
N ALA A 224 -8.56 -8.54 -1.07
CA ALA A 224 -7.40 -7.79 -1.55
C ALA A 224 -7.60 -6.26 -1.42
N ALA A 225 -8.82 -5.77 -1.61
CA ALA A 225 -9.16 -4.36 -1.40
C ALA A 225 -9.00 -3.95 0.07
N LYS A 226 -9.47 -4.79 1.01
CA LYS A 226 -9.25 -4.58 2.45
C LYS A 226 -7.76 -4.63 2.82
N GLU A 227 -7.03 -5.64 2.35
CA GLU A 227 -5.58 -5.75 2.58
C GLU A 227 -4.83 -4.51 2.07
N LEU A 228 -5.17 -4.00 0.88
CA LEU A 228 -4.59 -2.75 0.36
C LEU A 228 -4.91 -1.55 1.26
N MET A 229 -6.11 -1.45 1.80
CA MET A 229 -6.51 -0.38 2.71
C MET A 229 -5.81 -0.49 4.08
N GLU A 230 -5.59 -1.71 4.57
CA GLU A 230 -5.06 -2.06 5.90
C GLU A 230 -3.54 -2.30 5.88
N GLY A 231 -2.80 -1.45 5.16
CA GLY A 231 -1.33 -1.45 5.16
C GLY A 231 -0.70 -2.00 3.88
N GLY A 232 -1.41 -2.79 3.08
CA GLY A 232 -0.93 -3.29 1.80
C GLY A 232 -0.57 -2.18 0.80
N TYR A 233 -1.16 -0.99 0.95
CA TYR A 233 -0.80 0.20 0.17
C TYR A 233 0.67 0.61 0.30
N LEU A 234 1.36 0.27 1.39
CA LEU A 234 2.77 0.62 1.60
C LEU A 234 3.67 -0.06 0.56
N ALA A 235 3.30 -1.24 0.07
CA ALA A 235 4.04 -1.93 -0.99
C ALA A 235 4.02 -1.18 -2.33
N LEU A 236 3.10 -0.22 -2.52
CA LEU A 236 3.00 0.59 -3.73
C LEU A 236 4.04 1.73 -3.73
N VAL A 237 4.36 2.28 -2.57
CA VAL A 237 5.19 3.49 -2.45
C VAL A 237 6.61 3.33 -3.05
N PRO A 238 7.34 2.22 -2.83
CA PRO A 238 8.68 2.03 -3.43
C PRO A 238 8.67 1.93 -4.96
N LEU A 239 7.52 1.65 -5.58
CA LEU A 239 7.43 1.40 -7.02
C LEU A 239 7.70 2.65 -7.86
N ASP A 240 7.44 3.85 -7.32
CA ASP A 240 7.70 5.12 -8.01
C ASP A 240 9.21 5.44 -8.07
N TYR A 241 9.95 5.23 -6.98
CA TYR A 241 11.41 5.47 -6.95
C TYR A 241 12.17 4.68 -8.02
N ARG A 242 11.64 3.52 -8.42
CA ARG A 242 12.23 2.68 -9.46
C ARG A 242 11.89 3.16 -10.88
N GLN A 243 10.72 3.78 -11.09
CA GLN A 243 10.33 4.35 -12.39
C GLN A 243 11.23 5.52 -12.78
N ASP A 244 11.55 6.39 -11.82
CA ASP A 244 12.40 7.55 -12.05
C ASP A 244 13.83 7.12 -12.45
N LYS A 245 14.37 6.06 -11.83
CA LYS A 245 15.69 5.51 -12.17
C LYS A 245 15.74 4.87 -13.56
N SER A 246 14.72 4.10 -13.96
CA SER A 246 14.67 3.49 -15.30
C SER A 246 14.52 4.52 -16.42
N SER A 247 13.75 5.59 -16.16
CA SER A 247 13.53 6.65 -17.14
C SER A 247 14.80 7.50 -17.34
N ARG A 248 15.54 7.77 -16.26
CA ARG A 248 16.85 8.44 -16.33
C ARG A 248 17.90 7.64 -17.08
N LYS A 249 17.98 6.31 -16.87
CA LYS A 249 18.90 5.45 -17.64
C LYS A 249 18.60 5.46 -19.14
N LYS A 250 17.32 5.40 -19.54
CA LYS A 250 16.92 5.50 -20.95
C LYS A 250 17.20 6.88 -21.56
N ALA A 251 17.01 7.95 -20.80
CA ALA A 251 17.32 9.29 -21.26
C ALA A 251 18.84 9.51 -21.43
N GLN A 252 19.66 8.95 -20.54
CA GLN A 252 21.12 9.04 -20.63
C GLN A 252 21.69 8.20 -21.77
N SER A 253 21.11 7.03 -22.08
CA SER A 253 21.52 6.25 -23.26
C SER A 253 21.14 6.94 -24.57
N ALA A 254 20.04 7.71 -24.61
CA ALA A 254 19.58 8.42 -25.81
C ALA A 254 20.33 9.73 -26.10
N ILE A 255 21.17 10.21 -25.18
CA ILE A 255 22.01 11.42 -25.36
C ILE A 255 23.45 11.03 -25.72
N GLY A 256 23.82 9.76 -25.58
CA GLY A 256 25.17 9.23 -25.85
C GLY A 256 25.34 8.54 -27.21
N ASP A 257 24.29 8.48 -28.03
CA ASP A 257 24.30 8.06 -29.44
C ASP A 257 24.12 9.28 -30.34
#